data_AF-S3ZUJ4-F1
#
_entry.id   AF-S3ZUJ4-F1
#
_cell.length_a   1.000
_cell.length_b   1.000
_cell.length_c   1.000
_cell.angle_alpha   90.00
_cell.angle_beta   90.00
_cell.angle_gamma   90.00
#
_symmetry.space_group_name_H-M   'P 1'
#
loop_
_entity.id
_entity.type
_entity.pdbx_description
1 polymer ?
#
loop_
_entity_poly.entity_id
_entity_poly.type
_entity_poly.pdbx_seq_one_letter_code
_entity_poly.pdbx_strand_id
1 'polypeptide(L)'
;MEGDRNDFGLEFGPTNVEIQAVATSVEHGDAGEAIDIGQELDPSCLSSERQARLLMYLSRAYLQRRQTQEAQDCLLRAEELAPEMLHSHTDARATIRELLLISGDSAPAELVELADRAGAEAS
;
A
#
# COMPACT_ATOMS: atom_id res chain seq x y z
N MET A 1 -12.34 -15.49 -29.91
CA MET A 1 -13.56 -15.47 -29.11
C MET A 1 -13.16 -16.09 -27.78
N GLU A 2 -13.03 -15.38 -26.67
CA GLU A 2 -13.44 -14.03 -26.28
C GLU A 2 -12.20 -13.24 -25.81
N GLY A 3 -12.16 -11.94 -26.10
CA GLY A 3 -11.22 -11.03 -25.46
C GLY A 3 -11.70 -10.80 -24.04
N ASP A 4 -10.85 -11.14 -23.07
CA ASP A 4 -11.03 -10.81 -21.66
C ASP A 4 -10.94 -9.28 -21.53
N ARG A 5 -12.09 -8.65 -21.75
CA ARG A 5 -12.30 -7.24 -21.42
C ARG A 5 -12.61 -7.21 -19.95
N ASN A 6 -11.55 -7.04 -19.16
CA ASN A 6 -11.59 -6.56 -17.79
C ASN A 6 -12.04 -5.07 -17.80
N ASP A 7 -13.26 -4.87 -18.30
CA ASP A 7 -14.03 -3.64 -18.22
C ASP A 7 -15.02 -3.81 -17.06
N PHE A 8 -15.26 -2.73 -16.31
CA PHE A 8 -16.13 -2.62 -15.13
C PHE A 8 -15.43 -2.89 -13.80
N GLY A 9 -14.85 -1.81 -13.26
CA GLY A 9 -14.47 -1.69 -11.85
C GLY A 9 -15.66 -1.69 -10.88
N LEU A 10 -16.47 -2.76 -10.85
CA LEU A 10 -17.42 -3.03 -9.78
C LEU A 10 -17.34 -4.51 -9.33
N GLU A 11 -16.74 -4.66 -8.15
CA GLU A 11 -17.08 -5.58 -7.06
C GLU A 11 -16.75 -7.08 -7.11
N PHE A 12 -16.57 -7.78 -8.25
CA PHE A 12 -16.38 -9.25 -8.18
C PHE A 12 -15.41 -9.88 -9.19
N GLY A 13 -14.28 -9.22 -9.51
CA GLY A 13 -13.13 -9.91 -10.11
C GLY A 13 -12.28 -10.62 -9.04
N PRO A 14 -11.65 -11.78 -9.31
CA PRO A 14 -10.79 -12.47 -8.33
C PRO A 14 -9.74 -11.53 -7.72
N THR A 15 -9.19 -10.63 -8.52
CA THR A 15 -8.19 -9.66 -8.06
C THR A 15 -8.74 -8.58 -7.13
N ASN A 16 -10.04 -8.27 -7.17
CA ASN A 16 -10.67 -7.38 -6.18
C ASN A 16 -10.84 -8.07 -4.83
N VAL A 17 -11.15 -9.37 -4.86
CA VAL A 17 -11.25 -10.21 -3.67
C VAL A 17 -9.89 -10.34 -3.01
N GLU A 18 -8.80 -10.46 -3.77
CA GLU A 18 -7.46 -10.61 -3.21
C GLU A 18 -6.94 -9.32 -2.56
N ILE A 19 -7.14 -8.13 -3.16
CA ILE A 19 -6.80 -6.86 -2.49
C ILE A 19 -7.62 -6.70 -1.20
N GLN A 20 -8.90 -7.08 -1.21
CA GLN A 20 -9.74 -7.05 -0.01
C GLN A 20 -9.30 -8.10 1.02
N ALA A 21 -8.80 -9.27 0.59
CA ALA A 21 -8.26 -10.28 1.47
C ALA A 21 -6.99 -9.77 2.16
N VAL A 22 -6.06 -9.17 1.42
CA VAL A 22 -4.87 -8.52 1.99
C VAL A 22 -5.28 -7.44 2.99
N ALA A 23 -6.21 -6.55 2.64
CA ALA A 23 -6.72 -5.52 3.56
C ALA A 23 -7.27 -6.14 4.85
N THR A 24 -8.07 -7.20 4.72
CA THR A 24 -8.69 -7.90 5.85
C THR A 24 -7.65 -8.55 6.76
N SER A 25 -6.65 -9.24 6.22
CA SER A 25 -5.55 -9.84 7.00
C SER A 25 -4.72 -8.77 7.71
N VAL A 26 -4.44 -7.63 7.05
CA VAL A 26 -3.76 -6.48 7.67
C VAL A 26 -4.56 -5.91 8.83
N GLU A 27 -5.89 -5.78 8.68
CA GLU A 27 -6.77 -5.28 9.75
C GLU A 27 -6.89 -6.24 10.94
N HIS A 28 -6.79 -7.55 10.70
CA HIS A 28 -6.81 -8.57 11.76
C HIS A 28 -5.47 -8.77 12.47
N GLY A 29 -4.39 -8.15 11.98
CA GLY A 29 -3.05 -8.31 12.54
C GLY A 29 -2.26 -9.49 11.95
N ASP A 30 -2.82 -10.17 10.96
CA ASP A 30 -2.20 -11.30 10.25
C ASP A 30 -1.27 -10.79 9.14
N ALA A 31 -0.28 -9.99 9.54
CA ALA A 31 0.65 -9.34 8.63
C ALA A 31 1.47 -10.33 7.78
N GLY A 32 1.74 -11.53 8.29
CA GLY A 32 2.40 -12.60 7.53
C GLY A 32 1.56 -13.05 6.34
N GLU A 33 0.31 -13.41 6.60
CA GLU A 33 -0.64 -13.84 5.57
C GLU A 33 -0.90 -12.74 4.55
N ALA A 34 -1.02 -11.48 4.99
CA ALA A 34 -1.18 -10.34 4.09
C ALA A 34 0.00 -10.19 3.10
N ILE A 35 1.23 -10.41 3.56
CA ILE A 35 2.43 -10.36 2.73
C ILE A 35 2.45 -11.55 1.76
N ASP A 36 2.16 -12.75 2.24
CA ASP A 36 2.15 -13.96 1.41
C ASP A 36 1.14 -13.82 0.25
N ILE A 37 -0.11 -13.43 0.56
CA ILE A 37 -1.15 -13.19 -0.45
C ILE A 37 -0.71 -12.11 -1.44
N GLY A 38 -0.14 -11.00 -0.94
CA GLY A 38 0.28 -9.91 -1.81
C GLY A 38 1.47 -10.24 -2.72
N GLN A 39 2.33 -11.20 -2.34
CA GLN A 39 3.43 -11.68 -3.18
C GLN A 39 2.96 -12.68 -4.25
N GLU A 40 1.88 -13.43 -4.00
CA GLU A 40 1.31 -14.36 -4.97
C GLU A 40 0.50 -13.65 -6.06
N LEU A 41 0.05 -12.42 -5.80
CA LEU A 41 -0.73 -11.62 -6.74
C LEU A 41 0.16 -11.06 -7.86
N ASP A 42 -0.29 -11.17 -9.13
CA ASP A 42 0.33 -10.47 -10.26
C ASP A 42 -0.30 -9.07 -10.42
N PRO A 43 0.36 -7.98 -9.99
CA PRO A 43 -0.20 -6.64 -10.07
C PRO A 43 -0.16 -6.06 -11.49
N SER A 44 0.54 -6.70 -12.43
CA SER A 44 0.75 -6.22 -13.80
C SER A 44 -0.57 -6.05 -14.57
N CYS A 45 -1.59 -6.84 -14.24
CA CYS A 45 -2.91 -6.79 -14.84
C CYS A 45 -3.85 -5.74 -14.21
N LEU A 46 -3.42 -5.08 -13.13
CA LEU A 46 -4.22 -4.09 -12.39
C LEU A 46 -3.99 -2.65 -12.87
N SER A 47 -5.00 -1.79 -12.66
CA SER A 47 -4.80 -0.35 -12.81
C SER A 47 -3.78 0.17 -11.79
N SER A 48 -3.07 1.25 -12.13
CA SER A 48 -2.04 1.84 -11.25
C SER A 48 -2.58 2.18 -9.85
N GLU A 49 -3.83 2.65 -9.76
CA GLU A 49 -4.48 2.94 -8.48
C GLU A 49 -4.66 1.68 -7.61
N ARG A 50 -5.05 0.56 -8.23
CA ARG A 50 -5.22 -0.72 -7.51
C ARG A 50 -3.88 -1.29 -7.07
N GLN A 51 -2.86 -1.18 -7.92
CA GLN A 51 -1.49 -1.56 -7.56
C GLN A 51 -0.97 -0.72 -6.38
N ALA A 52 -1.17 0.59 -6.42
CA ALA A 52 -0.81 1.50 -5.33
C ALA A 52 -1.55 1.17 -4.03
N ARG A 53 -2.84 0.81 -4.12
CA ARG A 53 -3.64 0.43 -2.94
C ARG A 53 -3.17 -0.88 -2.32
N LEU A 54 -2.79 -1.87 -3.14
CA LEU A 54 -2.17 -3.10 -2.64
C LEU A 54 -0.86 -2.81 -1.91
N LEU A 55 0.01 -1.98 -2.51
CA LEU A 55 1.28 -1.57 -1.92
C LEU A 55 1.09 -0.81 -0.60
N MET A 56 0.05 0.02 -0.48
CA MET A 56 -0.32 0.66 0.79
C MET A 56 -0.63 -0.38 1.88
N TYR A 57 -1.43 -1.41 1.57
CA TYR A 57 -1.74 -2.47 2.54
C TYR A 57 -0.50 -3.29 2.89
N LEU A 58 0.35 -3.63 1.91
CA LEU A 58 1.62 -4.31 2.15
C LEU A 58 2.57 -3.49 3.02
N SER A 59 2.67 -2.17 2.79
CA SER A 59 3.45 -1.28 3.65
C SER A 59 3.01 -1.38 5.11
N ARG A 60 1.70 -1.35 5.35
CA ARG A 60 1.13 -1.51 6.69
C ARG A 60 1.41 -2.90 7.28
N ALA A 61 1.36 -3.96 6.47
CA ALA A 61 1.75 -5.31 6.91
C ALA A 61 3.23 -5.38 7.33
N TYR A 62 4.12 -4.80 6.52
CA TYR A 62 5.56 -4.73 6.84
C TYR A 62 5.81 -3.91 8.11
N LEU A 63 5.10 -2.79 8.32
CA LEU A 63 5.19 -2.02 9.56
C LEU A 63 4.82 -2.82 10.81
N GLN A 64 3.75 -3.61 10.75
CA GLN A 64 3.34 -4.47 11.87
C GLN A 64 4.44 -5.48 12.25
N ARG A 65 5.27 -5.87 11.28
CA ARG A 65 6.42 -6.77 11.48
C ARG A 65 7.74 -6.04 11.76
N ARG A 66 7.72 -4.71 11.94
CA ARG A 66 8.91 -3.85 12.11
C ARG A 66 9.88 -3.88 10.92
N GLN A 67 9.39 -4.22 9.73
CA GLN A 67 10.14 -4.22 8.48
C GLN A 67 10.03 -2.82 7.83
N THR A 68 10.72 -1.84 8.41
CA THR A 68 10.56 -0.43 8.03
C THR A 68 11.05 -0.10 6.62
N GLN A 69 12.09 -0.79 6.15
CA GLN A 69 12.63 -0.59 4.81
C GLN A 69 11.63 -1.06 3.75
N GLU A 70 11.14 -2.29 3.85
CA GLU A 70 10.12 -2.83 2.94
C GLU A 70 8.83 -2.00 2.97
N ALA A 71 8.45 -1.50 4.15
CA ALA A 71 7.32 -0.60 4.27
C ALA A 71 7.51 0.73 3.51
N GLN A 72 8.72 1.31 3.58
CA GLN A 72 9.08 2.51 2.85
C GLN A 72 9.05 2.27 1.34
N ASP A 73 9.71 1.21 0.87
CA ASP A 73 9.79 0.86 -0.55
C ASP A 73 8.37 0.72 -1.16
N CYS A 74 7.46 0.07 -0.42
CA CYS A 74 6.07 -0.05 -0.84
C CYS A 74 5.36 1.31 -0.98
N LEU A 75 5.55 2.23 -0.03
CA LEU A 75 4.92 3.55 -0.08
C LEU A 75 5.47 4.43 -1.20
N LEU A 76 6.78 4.43 -1.40
CA LEU A 76 7.41 5.16 -2.51
C LEU A 76 6.91 4.62 -3.85
N ARG A 77 6.82 3.29 -3.99
CA ARG A 77 6.28 2.69 -5.21
C ARG A 77 4.79 2.99 -5.41
N ALA A 78 4.02 3.02 -4.33
CA ALA A 78 2.61 3.39 -4.39
C ALA A 78 2.43 4.85 -4.82
N GLU A 79 3.30 5.74 -4.35
CA GLU A 79 3.32 7.16 -4.74
C GLU A 79 3.63 7.34 -6.22
N GLU A 80 4.61 6.62 -6.76
CA GLU A 80 4.93 6.67 -8.20
C GLU A 80 3.75 6.25 -9.08
N LEU A 81 2.94 5.29 -8.61
CA LEU A 81 1.84 4.71 -9.37
C LEU A 81 0.55 5.55 -9.28
N ALA A 82 0.23 6.08 -8.10
CA ALA A 82 -1.00 6.84 -7.87
C ALA A 82 -0.81 7.87 -6.74
N PRO A 83 -0.12 9.00 -7.00
CA PRO A 83 0.20 9.99 -5.99
C PRO A 83 -1.07 10.63 -5.40
N GLU A 84 -2.05 10.96 -6.26
CA GLU A 84 -3.34 11.53 -5.85
C GLU A 84 -4.10 10.62 -4.87
N MET A 85 -4.03 9.29 -5.08
CA MET A 85 -4.63 8.32 -4.17
C MET A 85 -3.90 8.33 -2.83
N LEU A 86 -2.56 8.25 -2.85
CA LEU A 86 -1.77 8.23 -1.63
C LEU A 86 -1.95 9.49 -0.76
N HIS A 87 -2.01 10.66 -1.41
CA HIS A 87 -2.18 11.95 -0.75
C HIS A 87 -3.58 12.14 -0.15
N SER A 88 -4.62 11.59 -0.79
CA SER A 88 -6.01 11.72 -0.33
C SER A 88 -6.42 10.63 0.67
N HIS A 89 -5.83 9.43 0.58
CA HIS A 89 -6.23 8.28 1.39
C HIS A 89 -5.76 8.42 2.85
N THR A 90 -6.70 8.33 3.79
CA THR A 90 -6.42 8.50 5.22
C THR A 90 -5.48 7.40 5.75
N ASP A 91 -5.69 6.15 5.34
CA ASP A 91 -4.84 5.03 5.80
C ASP A 91 -3.41 5.13 5.27
N ALA A 92 -3.21 5.66 4.06
CA ALA A 92 -1.88 5.87 3.51
C ALA A 92 -1.11 6.90 4.35
N ARG A 93 -1.74 8.05 4.63
CA ARG A 93 -1.17 9.09 5.49
C ARG A 93 -0.91 8.60 6.91
N ALA A 94 -1.79 7.77 7.47
CA ALA A 94 -1.57 7.15 8.78
C ALA A 94 -0.34 6.22 8.77
N THR A 95 -0.20 5.41 7.73
CA THR A 95 0.93 4.48 7.53
C THR A 95 2.25 5.26 7.37
N ILE A 96 2.26 6.33 6.57
CA ILE A 96 3.44 7.21 6.39
C ILE A 96 3.85 7.84 7.73
N ARG A 97 2.89 8.38 8.49
CA ARG A 97 3.14 8.95 9.83
C ARG A 97 3.70 7.92 10.80
N GLU A 98 3.12 6.72 10.83
CA GLU A 98 3.59 5.66 11.69
C GLU A 98 5.03 5.26 11.36
N LEU A 99 5.36 5.12 10.07
CA LEU A 99 6.72 4.83 9.61
C LEU A 99 7.71 5.94 9.99
N LEU A 100 7.31 7.21 9.86
CA LEU A 100 8.11 8.35 10.33
C LEU A 100 8.36 8.29 11.84
N LEU A 101 7.32 8.04 12.64
CA LEU A 101 7.42 7.95 14.09
C LEU A 101 8.35 6.82 14.54
N ILE A 102 8.29 5.66 13.86
CA ILE A 102 9.18 4.53 14.14
C ILE A 102 10.63 4.85 13.74
N SER A 103 10.81 5.55 12.62
CA SER A 103 12.15 5.90 12.12
C SER A 103 12.82 7.02 12.90
N GLY A 104 12.03 7.93 13.50
CA GLY A 104 12.51 9.05 14.31
C GLY A 104 13.53 9.92 13.57
N ASP A 105 14.59 10.34 14.27
CA ASP A 105 15.71 11.11 13.68
C ASP A 105 16.47 10.37 12.57
N SER A 106 16.30 9.04 12.46
CA SER A 106 16.92 8.23 11.40
C SER A 106 16.02 8.06 10.17
N ALA A 107 14.93 8.82 10.08
CA ALA A 107 14.05 8.80 8.93
C ALA A 107 14.82 9.15 7.63
N PRO A 108 14.73 8.30 6.60
CA PRO A 108 15.36 8.60 5.31
C PRO A 108 14.72 9.84 4.66
N ALA A 109 15.53 10.62 3.94
CA ALA A 109 15.09 11.87 3.33
C ALA A 109 13.86 11.66 2.42
N GLU A 110 13.85 10.59 1.62
CA GLU A 110 12.75 10.27 0.71
C GLU A 110 11.41 10.03 1.45
N LEU A 111 11.47 9.45 2.65
CA LEU A 111 10.28 9.25 3.48
C LEU A 111 9.76 10.58 4.05
N VAL A 112 10.66 11.47 4.45
CA VAL A 112 10.30 12.83 4.91
C VAL A 112 9.67 13.63 3.78
N GLU A 113 10.25 13.58 2.58
CA GLU A 113 9.70 14.26 1.40
C GLU A 113 8.36 13.66 0.96
N LEU A 114 8.20 12.33 1.02
CA LEU A 114 6.91 11.66 0.81
C LEU A 114 5.86 12.17 1.80
N ALA A 115 6.21 12.30 3.07
CA ALA A 115 5.28 12.78 4.09
C ALA A 115 4.86 14.24 3.88
N ASP A 116 5.77 15.11 3.45
CA ASP A 116 5.48 16.48 3.06
C ASP A 116 4.46 16.52 1.89
N ARG A 117 4.75 15.79 0.80
CA ARG A 117 3.86 15.72 -0.38
C ARG A 117 2.48 15.13 -0.05
N ALA A 118 2.43 14.13 0.82
CA ALA A 118 1.19 13.49 1.26
C ALA A 118 0.44 14.27 2.36
N GLY A 119 0.97 15.38 2.87
CA GLY A 119 0.40 16.08 4.03
C GLY A 119 0.31 15.19 5.27
N ALA A 120 1.24 14.25 5.39
CA ALA A 120 1.37 13.24 6.43
C ALA A 120 2.49 13.58 7.42
N GLU A 121 2.77 14.86 7.62
CA GLU A 121 3.77 15.32 8.59
C GLU A 121 3.40 14.88 10.02
N ALA A 122 4.42 14.61 10.84
CA ALA A 122 4.26 14.39 12.27
C ALA A 122 4.17 15.76 12.95
N SER A 123 2.95 16.21 13.28
CA SER A 123 2.71 17.41 14.10
C SER A 123 3.00 17.16 15.58
#